data_AF-A0A7W8HY39-F1
#
_entry.id   AF-A0A7W8HY39-F1
#
_cell.length_a   1.000
_cell.length_b   1.000
_cell.length_c   1.000
_cell.angle_alpha   90.00
_cell.angle_beta   90.00
_cell.angle_gamma   90.00
#
_symmetry.space_group_name_H-M   'P 1'
#
loop_
_entity.id
_entity.type
_entity.pdbx_description
1 polymer ?
#
loop_
_entity_poly.entity_id
_entity_poly.type
_entity_poly.pdbx_seq_one_letter_code
_entity_poly.pdbx_strand_id
1 'polypeptide(L)'
;MRSNIVVIAVAATLGLAACDNLATGRDLPPPPGPPAPPSPDLPMTAAKARLIMGTLSNTCMELATLKYDIHACELKQGKAADEEALRTELRDLRWNLQKLTPDEASAQCAAQTTELRKTPKPRACW
;
A
#
# COMPACT_ATOMS: atom_id res chain seq x y z
N MET A 1 42.81 44.30 -22.78
CA MET A 1 42.47 44.76 -24.14
C MET A 1 41.03 44.38 -24.43
N ARG A 2 40.26 45.35 -24.94
CA ARG A 2 38.90 45.17 -25.43
C ARG A 2 38.88 44.21 -26.62
N SER A 3 37.82 43.41 -26.75
CA SER A 3 37.09 43.26 -28.01
C SER A 3 35.78 42.51 -27.79
N ASN A 4 34.82 42.86 -28.61
CA ASN A 4 33.40 42.82 -28.37
C ASN A 4 32.75 42.35 -29.70
N ILE A 5 31.63 41.60 -29.61
CA ILE A 5 30.50 41.52 -30.57
C ILE A 5 30.53 40.47 -31.73
N VAL A 6 29.31 39.94 -31.97
CA VAL A 6 28.60 39.43 -33.19
C VAL A 6 28.67 37.90 -33.40
N VAL A 7 27.64 37.07 -33.14
CA VAL A 7 26.29 36.82 -33.74
C VAL A 7 26.32 36.11 -35.11
N ILE A 8 25.27 35.27 -35.33
CA ILE A 8 24.74 34.64 -36.57
C ILE A 8 25.09 33.14 -36.65
N ALA A 9 24.22 32.20 -36.25
CA ALA A 9 22.90 31.78 -36.76
C ALA A 9 22.97 30.68 -37.85
N VAL A 10 22.48 29.50 -37.44
CA VAL A 10 21.64 28.50 -38.12
C VAL A 10 21.92 28.20 -39.60
N ALA A 11 22.29 26.94 -39.85
CA ALA A 11 21.82 26.20 -41.02
C ALA A 11 21.42 24.77 -40.60
N ALA A 12 20.12 24.56 -40.44
CA ALA A 12 19.54 23.23 -40.36
C ALA A 12 19.56 22.59 -41.74
N THR A 13 20.09 21.37 -41.87
CA THR A 13 19.60 20.40 -42.86
C THR A 13 19.69 19.01 -42.26
N LEU A 14 18.51 18.46 -41.99
CA LEU A 14 18.25 17.05 -41.76
C LEU A 14 18.61 16.29 -43.04
N GLY A 15 19.35 15.19 -42.91
CA GLY A 15 19.64 14.29 -44.02
C GLY A 15 20.19 12.98 -43.49
N LEU A 16 19.27 12.06 -43.16
CA LEU A 16 19.55 10.68 -42.77
C LEU A 16 20.50 10.01 -43.76
N ALA A 17 21.74 9.78 -43.33
CA ALA A 17 22.68 8.87 -43.97
C ALA A 17 23.54 8.23 -42.87
N ALA A 18 22.95 7.27 -42.16
CA ALA A 18 23.69 6.38 -41.28
C ALA A 18 23.23 4.95 -41.56
N CYS A 19 23.58 4.45 -42.74
CA CYS A 19 23.66 3.02 -42.99
C CYS A 19 25.14 2.65 -43.17
N ASP A 20 25.52 1.60 -42.45
CA ASP A 20 26.70 0.77 -42.62
C ASP A 20 28.04 1.30 -42.10
N ASN A 21 28.39 0.91 -40.87
CA ASN A 21 29.43 -0.13 -40.66
C ASN A 21 29.55 -0.57 -39.18
N LEU A 22 29.39 -1.88 -38.95
CA LEU A 22 30.03 -2.72 -37.91
C LEU A 22 29.79 -2.33 -36.43
N ALA A 23 28.73 -2.82 -35.79
CA ALA A 23 28.72 -4.13 -35.09
C ALA A 23 29.94 -4.36 -34.19
N THR A 24 29.88 -3.95 -32.92
CA THR A 24 29.79 -4.83 -31.73
C THR A 24 29.65 -3.96 -30.46
N GLY A 25 28.69 -3.04 -30.43
CA GLY A 25 28.35 -2.31 -29.21
C GLY A 25 27.15 -2.98 -28.58
N ARG A 26 27.34 -3.94 -27.67
CA ARG A 26 26.25 -4.35 -26.77
C ARG A 26 25.77 -3.08 -26.08
N ASP A 27 24.52 -2.67 -26.30
CA ASP A 27 23.84 -1.73 -25.42
C ASP A 27 24.00 -2.29 -24.01
N LEU A 28 24.91 -1.69 -23.24
CA LEU A 28 25.03 -2.01 -21.83
C LEU A 28 23.68 -1.59 -21.23
N PRO A 29 22.97 -2.50 -20.53
CA PRO A 29 21.76 -2.09 -19.84
C PRO A 29 22.16 -0.90 -18.95
N PRO A 30 21.33 0.15 -18.91
CA PRO A 30 21.61 1.30 -18.06
C PRO A 30 21.92 0.79 -16.65
N PRO A 31 22.93 1.35 -15.97
CA PRO A 31 23.28 0.92 -14.63
C PRO A 31 22.00 0.90 -13.77
N PRO A 32 21.82 -0.11 -12.91
CA PRO A 32 20.63 -0.20 -12.08
C PRO A 32 20.44 1.14 -11.36
N GLY A 33 19.28 1.75 -11.57
CA GLY A 33 18.94 2.97 -10.84
C GLY A 33 19.04 2.73 -9.32
N PRO A 34 19.30 3.77 -8.53
CA PRO A 34 19.25 3.65 -7.08
C PRO A 34 17.92 3.00 -6.67
N PRO A 35 17.91 2.14 -5.63
CA PRO A 35 16.69 1.49 -5.18
C PRO A 35 15.62 2.55 -4.93
N ALA A 36 14.42 2.29 -5.44
CA ALA A 36 13.29 3.19 -5.23
C ALA A 36 13.14 3.45 -3.72
N PRO A 37 12.92 4.70 -3.30
CA PRO A 37 12.66 4.99 -1.90
C PRO A 37 11.46 4.15 -1.43
N PRO A 38 11.47 3.68 -0.17
CA PRO A 38 10.34 2.93 0.35
C PRO A 38 9.08 3.78 0.21
N SER A 39 8.07 3.24 -0.46
CA SER A 39 6.77 3.89 -0.53
C SER A 39 6.27 4.16 0.88
N PRO A 40 5.79 5.37 1.20
CA PRO A 40 5.20 5.63 2.51
C PRO A 40 4.07 4.64 2.74
N ASP A 41 3.98 4.15 3.98
CA ASP A 41 2.94 3.20 4.37
C ASP A 41 1.57 3.81 4.08
N LEU A 42 0.83 3.19 3.15
CA LEU A 42 -0.53 3.63 2.84
C LEU A 42 -1.38 3.53 4.11
N PRO A 43 -2.19 4.56 4.41
CA PRO A 43 -2.98 4.62 5.62
C PRO A 43 -3.87 3.39 5.73
N MET A 44 -4.15 2.99 6.95
CA MET A 44 -5.04 1.85 7.17
C MET A 44 -6.45 2.23 6.74
N THR A 45 -7.14 1.33 6.05
CA THR A 45 -8.53 1.52 5.60
C THR A 45 -9.34 0.26 5.85
N ALA A 46 -10.67 0.38 5.90
CA ALA A 46 -11.56 -0.78 5.97
C ALA A 46 -11.33 -1.76 4.81
N ALA A 47 -11.06 -1.25 3.61
CA ALA A 47 -10.73 -2.08 2.45
C ALA A 47 -9.42 -2.85 2.67
N LYS A 48 -8.37 -2.19 3.17
CA LYS A 48 -7.10 -2.82 3.50
C LYS A 48 -7.25 -3.85 4.63
N ALA A 49 -8.08 -3.59 5.64
CA ALA A 49 -8.41 -4.54 6.70
C ALA A 49 -9.00 -5.84 6.15
N ARG A 50 -9.97 -5.73 5.23
CA ARG A 50 -10.56 -6.90 4.54
C ARG A 50 -9.54 -7.63 3.68
N LEU A 51 -8.73 -6.89 2.91
CA LEU A 51 -7.69 -7.49 2.06
C LEU A 51 -6.68 -8.30 2.88
N ILE A 52 -6.34 -7.86 4.09
CA ILE A 52 -5.46 -8.63 4.98
C ILE A 52 -6.07 -9.99 5.27
N MET A 53 -7.37 -10.07 5.59
CA MET A 53 -8.07 -11.34 5.88
C MET A 53 -8.11 -12.32 4.70
N GLY A 54 -7.82 -11.87 3.48
CA GLY A 54 -7.61 -12.73 2.32
C GLY A 54 -8.87 -13.46 1.88
N THR A 55 -8.82 -14.80 1.88
CA THR A 55 -9.92 -15.67 1.40
C THR A 55 -10.75 -16.26 2.53
N LEU A 56 -10.64 -15.73 3.75
CA LEU A 56 -11.49 -16.12 4.88
C LEU A 56 -12.96 -15.72 4.63
N SER A 57 -13.87 -16.27 5.43
CA SER A 57 -15.32 -16.06 5.26
C SER A 57 -15.72 -14.58 5.36
N ASN A 58 -16.89 -14.25 4.81
CA ASN A 58 -17.47 -12.90 4.93
C ASN A 58 -17.62 -12.47 6.40
N THR A 59 -17.93 -13.39 7.31
CA THR A 59 -17.99 -13.12 8.75
C THR A 59 -16.65 -12.63 9.30
N CYS A 60 -15.52 -13.17 8.83
CA CYS A 60 -14.20 -12.68 9.21
C CYS A 60 -13.87 -11.33 8.57
N MET A 61 -14.40 -11.03 7.38
CA MET A 61 -14.30 -9.71 6.75
C MET A 61 -15.07 -8.64 7.54
N GLU A 62 -16.24 -8.99 8.07
CA GLU A 62 -17.02 -8.12 8.95
C GLU A 62 -16.26 -7.82 10.25
N LEU A 63 -15.66 -8.83 10.87
CA LEU A 63 -14.82 -8.65 12.06
C LEU A 63 -13.66 -7.67 11.80
N ALA A 64 -12.94 -7.84 10.69
CA ALA A 64 -11.84 -6.96 10.33
C ALA A 64 -12.32 -5.51 10.07
N THR A 65 -13.48 -5.35 9.45
CA THR A 65 -14.12 -4.04 9.29
C THR A 65 -14.45 -3.43 10.64
N LEU A 66 -15.05 -4.19 11.56
CA LEU A 66 -15.42 -3.70 12.88
C LEU A 66 -14.19 -3.27 13.70
N LYS A 67 -13.11 -4.06 13.68
CA LYS A 67 -11.84 -3.70 14.32
C LYS A 67 -11.27 -2.39 13.76
N TYR A 68 -11.30 -2.24 12.43
CA TYR A 68 -10.92 -0.98 11.79
C TYR A 68 -11.82 0.19 12.21
N ASP A 69 -13.15 0.02 12.25
CA ASP A 69 -14.07 1.10 12.63
C ASP A 69 -13.85 1.56 14.08
N ILE A 70 -13.55 0.62 14.98
CA ILE A 70 -13.18 0.92 16.37
C ILE A 70 -11.90 1.75 16.38
N HIS A 71 -10.86 1.28 15.69
CA HIS A 71 -9.57 1.97 15.57
C HIS A 71 -9.72 3.38 14.98
N ALA A 72 -10.47 3.52 13.89
CA ALA A 72 -10.75 4.81 13.27
C ALA A 72 -11.49 5.76 14.24
N CYS A 73 -12.34 5.22 15.11
CA CYS A 73 -12.95 6.03 16.15
C CYS A 73 -11.97 6.47 17.24
N GLU A 74 -11.01 5.62 17.63
CA GLU A 74 -9.98 6.01 18.59
C GLU A 74 -9.15 7.18 18.05
N LEU A 75 -8.78 7.14 16.77
CA LEU A 75 -8.13 8.26 16.08
C LEU A 75 -8.99 9.52 16.11
N LYS A 76 -10.30 9.43 15.81
CA LYS A 76 -11.23 10.58 15.88
C LYS A 76 -11.34 11.17 17.29
N GLN A 77 -11.16 10.36 18.33
CA GLN A 77 -11.16 10.81 19.72
C GLN A 77 -9.81 11.43 20.13
N GLY A 78 -8.83 11.50 19.24
CA GLY A 78 -7.49 12.00 19.54
C GLY A 78 -6.64 11.03 20.37
N LYS A 79 -7.03 9.75 20.44
CA LYS A 79 -6.20 8.72 21.06
C LYS A 79 -5.07 8.34 20.11
N ALA A 80 -3.92 8.00 20.69
CA ALA A 80 -2.84 7.38 19.94
C ALA A 80 -3.27 5.94 19.58
N ALA A 81 -3.78 5.75 18.37
CA ALA A 81 -4.07 4.44 17.81
C ALA A 81 -3.01 4.13 16.74
N ASP A 82 -2.38 2.95 16.84
CA ASP A 82 -1.31 2.53 15.94
C ASP A 82 -1.86 1.69 14.78
N GLU A 83 -1.76 2.23 13.57
CA GLU A 83 -2.20 1.55 12.35
C GLU A 83 -1.40 0.29 12.04
N GLU A 84 -0.12 0.23 12.42
CA GLU A 84 0.73 -0.96 12.24
C GLU A 84 0.37 -2.05 13.25
N ALA A 85 0.00 -1.67 14.47
CA ALA A 85 -0.52 -2.60 15.46
C ALA A 85 -1.81 -3.27 14.96
N LEU A 86 -2.77 -2.48 14.44
CA LEU A 86 -4.00 -3.03 13.84
C LEU A 86 -3.69 -3.97 12.68
N ARG A 87 -2.72 -3.60 11.82
CA ARG A 87 -2.33 -4.43 10.68
C ARG A 87 -1.72 -5.75 11.10
N THR A 88 -0.86 -5.73 12.10
CA THR A 88 -0.22 -6.92 12.68
C THR A 88 -1.28 -7.82 13.33
N GLU A 89 -2.18 -7.25 14.13
CA GLU A 89 -3.28 -7.99 14.74
C GLU A 89 -4.13 -8.72 13.69
N LEU A 90 -4.48 -8.06 12.58
CA LEU A 90 -5.26 -8.70 11.51
C LEU A 90 -4.48 -9.79 10.75
N ARG A 91 -3.16 -9.61 10.56
CA ARG A 91 -2.30 -10.65 9.97
C ARG A 91 -2.23 -11.89 10.87
N ASP A 92 -2.05 -11.68 12.18
CA ASP A 92 -1.98 -12.76 13.16
C ASP A 92 -3.33 -13.47 13.30
N LEU A 93 -4.42 -12.71 13.33
CA LEU A 93 -5.77 -13.25 13.32
C LEU A 93 -5.99 -14.16 12.11
N ARG A 94 -5.66 -13.69 10.90
CA ARG A 94 -5.73 -14.53 9.69
C ARG A 94 -4.86 -15.78 9.80
N TRP A 95 -3.61 -15.61 10.25
CA TRP A 95 -2.67 -16.72 10.41
C TRP A 95 -3.19 -17.81 11.35
N ASN A 96 -3.94 -17.43 12.38
CA ASN A 96 -4.55 -18.39 13.29
C ASN A 96 -5.82 -19.01 12.72
N LEU A 97 -6.69 -18.22 12.09
CA LEU A 97 -7.94 -18.71 11.52
C LEU A 97 -7.74 -19.66 10.34
N GLN A 98 -6.72 -19.43 9.51
CA GLN A 98 -6.42 -20.29 8.35
C GLN A 98 -5.96 -21.72 8.75
N LYS A 99 -5.64 -21.95 10.03
CA LYS A 99 -5.30 -23.28 10.57
C LYS A 99 -6.54 -24.10 10.91
N LEU A 100 -7.72 -23.46 10.95
CA LEU A 100 -8.99 -24.07 11.29
C LEU A 100 -9.77 -24.45 10.04
N THR A 101 -10.83 -25.23 10.21
CA THR A 101 -11.81 -25.43 9.15
C THR A 101 -12.57 -24.13 8.86
N PRO A 102 -13.16 -23.96 7.65
CA PRO A 102 -13.91 -22.76 7.31
C PRO A 102 -15.04 -22.45 8.31
N ASP A 103 -15.74 -23.47 8.81
CA ASP A 103 -16.85 -23.32 9.74
C ASP A 103 -16.37 -22.89 11.13
N GLU A 104 -15.28 -23.50 11.65
CA GLU A 104 -14.67 -23.11 12.92
C GLU A 104 -14.12 -21.68 12.88
N ALA A 105 -13.41 -21.32 11.80
CA ALA A 105 -12.90 -19.97 11.61
C ALA A 105 -14.05 -18.95 11.58
N SER A 106 -15.13 -19.25 10.85
CA SER A 106 -16.30 -18.39 10.77
C SER A 106 -16.98 -18.23 12.13
N ALA A 107 -17.14 -19.32 12.89
CA ALA A 107 -17.71 -19.29 14.24
C ALA A 107 -16.84 -18.46 15.20
N GLN A 108 -15.51 -18.60 15.13
CA GLN A 108 -14.59 -17.81 15.95
C GLN A 108 -14.66 -16.31 15.59
N CYS A 109 -14.76 -15.97 14.31
CA CYS A 109 -14.97 -14.59 13.86
C CYS A 109 -16.31 -14.02 14.34
N ALA A 110 -17.39 -14.81 14.29
CA ALA A 110 -18.71 -14.41 14.79
C ALA A 110 -18.69 -14.15 16.31
N ALA A 111 -18.02 -15.02 17.07
CA ALA A 111 -17.86 -14.87 18.52
C ALA A 111 -17.13 -13.57 18.86
N GLN A 112 -15.97 -13.31 18.23
CA GLN A 112 -15.22 -12.07 18.47
C GLN A 112 -16.02 -10.82 18.05
N THR A 113 -16.75 -10.89 16.93
CA THR A 113 -17.62 -9.79 16.49
C THR A 113 -18.69 -9.49 17.54
N THR A 114 -19.30 -10.53 18.10
CA THR A 114 -20.32 -10.41 19.14
C THR A 114 -19.74 -9.75 20.39
N GLU A 115 -18.56 -10.18 20.85
CA GLU A 115 -17.90 -9.58 22.01
C GLU A 115 -17.56 -8.10 21.77
N LEU A 116 -16.99 -7.75 20.62
CA LEU A 116 -16.67 -6.35 20.30
C LEU A 116 -17.91 -5.45 20.23
N ARG A 117 -19.05 -5.98 19.78
CA ARG A 117 -20.30 -5.22 19.73
C ARG A 117 -20.92 -4.97 21.09
N LYS A 118 -20.56 -5.75 22.12
CA LYS A 118 -20.97 -5.46 23.51
C LYS A 118 -20.27 -4.23 24.06
N THR A 119 -19.12 -3.83 23.50
CA THR A 119 -18.43 -2.62 23.91
C THR A 119 -19.22 -1.40 23.44
N PRO A 120 -19.69 -0.53 24.37
CA PRO A 120 -20.45 0.65 24.00
C PRO A 120 -19.59 1.60 23.16
N LYS A 121 -20.10 2.00 21.99
CA LYS A 121 -19.42 2.95 21.11
C LYS A 121 -19.55 4.38 21.65
N PRO A 122 -18.44 5.09 21.89
CA PRO A 122 -18.45 6.52 22.21
C PRO A 122 -19.26 7.34 21.20
N ARG A 123 -19.86 8.46 21.64
CA ARG A 123 -20.65 9.35 20.75
C ARG A 123 -19.87 9.83 19.52
N ALA A 124 -18.55 10.02 19.66
CA ALA A 124 -17.66 10.41 18.57
C ALA A 124 -17.51 9.33 17.46
N CYS A 125 -18.02 8.11 17.69
CA CYS A 125 -17.96 7.00 16.76
C CYS A 125 -19.24 6.79 15.93
N TRP A 126 -20.27 7.62 16.14
CA TRP A 126 -21.56 7.54 15.45
C TRP A 126 -21.61 8.47 14.23
#